data_AF-A0A397FGG4-F1
#
_entry.id   AF-A0A397FGG4-F1
#
_cell.length_a   1.000
_cell.length_b   1.000
_cell.length_c   1.000
_cell.angle_alpha   90.00
_cell.angle_beta   90.00
_cell.angle_gamma   90.00
#
_symmetry.space_group_name_H-M   'P 1'
#
loop_
_entity.id
_entity.type
_entity.pdbx_description
1 polymer ?
#
loop_
_entity_poly.entity_id
_entity_poly.type
_entity_poly.pdbx_seq_one_letter_code
_entity_poly.pdbx_strand_id
1 'polypeptide(L)' 'MFNNILPPTKLLVGSNYHLFKEGIRPMWEDPINAKGGKWVLTNNRQRRARLDDAWMNTVLVM' A
#
# COMPACT_ATOMS: atom_id res chain seq x y z
N MET A 1 1.53 15.58 2.18
CA MET A 1 0.30 14.75 2.19
C MET A 1 0.36 13.66 3.26
N PHE A 2 1.44 12.86 3.33
CA PHE A 2 1.55 11.73 4.28
C PHE A 2 1.50 12.10 5.77
N ASN A 3 1.83 13.34 6.14
CA ASN A 3 1.73 13.82 7.53
C ASN A 3 0.28 14.10 7.99
N ASN A 4 -0.68 14.14 7.06
CA ASN A 4 -2.08 14.45 7.33
C ASN A 4 -3.01 13.25 7.11
N ILE A 5 -2.46 12.04 6.98
CA ILE A 5 -3.22 10.81 6.84
C ILE A 5 -2.89 9.84 7.99
N LEU A 6 -3.80 8.92 8.27
CA LEU A 6 -3.57 7.90 9.28
C LEU A 6 -2.49 6.91 8.80
N PRO A 7 -1.54 6.53 9.66
CA PRO A 7 -0.63 5.43 9.33
C PRO A 7 -1.41 4.11 9.23
N PRO A 8 -0.93 3.12 8.46
CA PRO A 8 -1.62 1.84 8.25
C PRO A 8 -2.07 1.14 9.54
N THR A 9 -1.28 1.21 10.62
CA THR A 9 -1.65 0.58 11.90
C THR A 9 -2.89 1.17 12.58
N LYS A 10 -3.28 2.40 12.21
CA LYS A 10 -4.43 3.14 12.77
C LYS A 10 -5.67 3.14 11.86
N LEU A 11 -5.59 2.49 10.70
CA LEU A 11 -6.75 2.34 9.83
C LEU A 11 -7.79 1.39 10.44
N LEU A 12 -9.05 1.61 10.06
CA LEU A 12 -10.12 0.66 10.38
C LEU A 12 -9.87 -0.67 9.65
N VAL A 13 -10.23 -1.78 10.30
CA VAL A 13 -10.08 -3.12 9.71
C VAL A 13 -10.87 -3.18 8.40
N GLY A 14 -10.22 -3.68 7.34
CA GLY A 14 -10.78 -3.73 5.98
C GLY A 14 -10.48 -2.51 5.10
N SER A 15 -9.86 -1.45 5.65
CA SER A 15 -9.42 -0.29 4.86
C SER A 15 -8.18 -0.61 4.03
N ASN A 16 -8.05 0.05 2.87
CA ASN A 16 -6.91 -0.10 1.97
C ASN A 16 -6.37 1.27 1.56
N TYR A 17 -5.04 1.40 1.49
CA TYR A 17 -4.38 2.48 0.75
C TYR A 17 -3.93 1.98 -0.62
N HIS A 18 -4.15 2.80 -1.63
CA HIS A 18 -3.67 2.57 -2.99
C HIS A 18 -2.86 3.78 -3.44
N LEU A 19 -1.61 3.56 -3.81
CA LEU A 19 -0.73 4.56 -4.42
C LEU A 19 -0.37 4.07 -5.82
N PHE A 20 -0.75 4.84 -6.83
CA PHE A 20 -0.54 4.51 -8.24
C PHE A 20 -0.10 5.76 -9.00
N LYS A 21 0.58 5.55 -10.13
CA LYS A 21 0.91 6.65 -11.05
C LYS A 21 -0.37 7.22 -11.64
N GLU A 22 -0.32 8.51 -12.00
CA GLU A 22 -1.44 9.19 -12.64
C GLU A 22 -1.89 8.45 -13.90
N GLY A 23 -3.22 8.35 -14.08
CA GLY A 23 -3.84 7.65 -15.19
C GLY A 23 -3.94 6.13 -15.05
N ILE A 24 -3.37 5.51 -14.00
CA ILE A 24 -3.47 4.07 -13.74
C ILE A 24 -4.47 3.80 -12.63
N ARG A 25 -5.50 2.99 -12.91
CA ARG A 25 -6.48 2.61 -11.89
C ARG A 25 -5.95 1.49 -10.99
N PRO A 26 -6.30 1.50 -9.69
CA PRO A 26 -5.85 0.49 -8.73
C PRO A 26 -6.63 -0.84 -8.85
N MET A 27 -6.75 -1.36 -10.06
CA MET A 27 -7.57 -2.54 -10.36
C MET A 27 -6.90 -3.41 -11.43
N TRP A 28 -7.18 -4.71 -11.42
CA TRP A 28 -6.53 -5.68 -12.29
C TRP A 28 -7.02 -5.57 -13.75
N GLU A 29 -8.20 -4.99 -13.95
CA GLU A 29 -8.82 -4.73 -15.24
C GLU A 29 -8.21 -3.53 -15.98
N ASP A 30 -7.37 -2.73 -15.29
CA ASP A 30 -6.62 -1.67 -15.96
C ASP A 30 -5.67 -2.29 -17.00
N PRO A 31 -5.66 -1.82 -18.26
CA PRO A 31 -4.82 -2.40 -19.31
C PRO A 31 -3.33 -2.49 -18.93
N ILE A 32 -2.84 -1.57 -18.10
CA ILE A 32 -1.45 -1.55 -17.64
C ILE A 32 -1.19 -2.64 -16.59
N ASN A 33 -2.18 -2.94 -15.74
CA ASN A 33 -2.06 -3.94 -14.69
C ASN A 33 -2.41 -5.37 -15.16
N ALA A 34 -3.21 -5.52 -16.22
CA ALA A 34 -3.81 -6.79 -16.64
C ALA A 34 -2.80 -7.92 -16.98
N LYS A 35 -1.59 -7.56 -17.44
CA LYS A 35 -0.51 -8.52 -17.75
C LYS A 35 0.63 -8.49 -16.72
N GLY A 36 0.43 -7.76 -15.62
CA GLY A 36 1.42 -7.58 -14.57
C GLY A 36 1.38 -8.68 -13.52
N GLY A 37 1.95 -8.36 -12.36
CA GLY A 37 1.92 -9.18 -11.17
C GLY A 37 2.02 -8.30 -9.93
N LYS A 38 1.95 -8.92 -8.75
CA LYS A 38 2.14 -8.20 -7.48
C LYS A 38 3.13 -8.93 -6.58
N TRP A 39 3.98 -8.16 -5.93
CA TRP A 39 4.75 -8.63 -4.79
C TRP A 39 3.91 -8.43 -3.53
N VAL A 40 3.71 -9.50 -2.75
CA VAL A 40 2.90 -9.47 -1.53
C VAL A 40 3.79 -9.70 -0.32
N LEU A 41 3.84 -8.71 0.57
CA LEU A 41 4.46 -8.84 1.88
C LEU A 41 3.37 -9.00 2.94
N THR A 42 3.33 -10.18 3.58
CA THR A 42 2.37 -10.44 4.67
C THR A 42 3.03 -10.14 6.01
N ASN A 43 2.51 -9.15 6.74
CA ASN A 43 2.97 -8.85 8.10
C ASN A 43 2.17 -9.66 9.13
N ASN A 44 2.86 -10.52 9.89
CA ASN A 44 2.27 -11.23 11.01
C ASN A 44 2.04 -10.26 12.20
N ARG A 45 1.16 -10.63 13.15
CA ARG A 45 0.84 -9.77 14.32
C ARG A 45 2.08 -9.33 15.10
N GLN A 46 3.13 -10.16 15.16
CA GLN A 46 4.38 -9.89 15.87
C GLN A 46 5.21 -8.78 15.20
N ARG A 47 5.03 -8.53 13.90
CA ARG A 47 5.73 -7.51 13.11
C ARG A 47 4.95 -6.21 12.96
N ARG A 48 3.80 -6.06 13.64
CA ARG A 48 2.94 -4.86 13.54
C ARG A 48 3.69 -3.57 13.86
N ALA A 49 4.64 -3.61 14.79
CA ALA A 49 5.44 -2.44 15.18
C ALA A 49 6.26 -1.84 14.03
N ARG A 50 6.59 -2.62 13.00
CA ARG A 50 7.37 -2.16 11.82
C ARG A 50 6.51 -1.90 10.59
N LEU A 51 5.18 -2.05 10.69
CA LEU A 51 4.29 -1.92 9.54
C LEU A 51 4.28 -0.50 8.97
N ASP A 52 4.23 0.51 9.83
CA ASP A 52 4.16 1.90 9.40
C ASP A 52 5.46 2.35 8.71
N ASP A 53 6.62 1.96 9.28
CA ASP A 53 7.93 2.24 8.68
C ASP A 53 8.11 1.50 7.35
N ALA A 54 7.76 0.22 7.29
CA ALA A 54 7.85 -0.56 6.05
C ALA A 54 6.96 0.02 4.94
N TRP A 55 5.74 0.43 5.29
CA TRP A 55 4.83 1.13 4.37
C TRP A 55 5.42 2.45 3.89
N MET A 56 5.89 3.31 4.80
CA MET A 56 6.48 4.60 4.44
C MET A 56 7.69 4.43 3.53
N ASN A 57 8.59 3.49 3.84
CA ASN A 57 9.75 3.21 2.99
C ASN A 57 9.34 2.70 1.60
N THR A 58 8.29 1.90 1.51
CA THR A 58 7.76 1.43 0.22
C THR A 58 7.21 2.59 -0.62
N VAL A 59 6.51 3.53 0.03
CA VAL A 59 6.00 4.74 -0.61
C VAL A 59 7.13 5.65 -1.09
N LEU A 60 8.22 5.79 -0.33
CA LEU A 60 9.35 6.66 -0.68
C LEU A 60 10.22 6.12 -1.83
N VAL A 61 10.22 4.81 -2.06
CA VAL A 61 10.99 4.16 -3.15
C VAL A 61 10.22 4.11 -4.47
N MET A 62 8.89 4.24 -4.44
CA MET A 62 8.05 4.31 -5.64
C MET A 62 8.22 5.64 -6.40
#